data_AF-A0A7R6VN84-F1
#
_entry.id   AF-A0A7R6VN84-F1
#
_cell.length_a   1.000
_cell.length_b   1.000
_cell.length_c   1.000
_cell.angle_alpha   90.00
_cell.angle_beta   90.00
_cell.angle_gamma   90.00
#
_symmetry.space_group_name_H-M   'P 1'
#
loop_
_entity.id
_entity.type
_entity.pdbx_description
1 polymer ?
#
loop_
_entity_poly.entity_id
_entity_poly.type
_entity_poly.pdbx_seq_one_letter_code
_entity_poly.pdbx_strand_id
1 'polypeptide(L)'
;MKKLLFILPLLLFGADKSCTKCNLNKAQMKCEYYLVQKRDTSRAKECAFYADYLDKTKVYGKASWYYLLALKPKKAIDAAKKAVKMGEFFAYEYLGDAYLILGDEKKAKRNYQIFRKKIGNTKFFTNQNFKILKRLYKNFDIEKAKNMLE
;
A
#
# COMPACT_ATOMS: atom_id res chain seq x y z
N MET A 1 -6.11 -1.83 -66.01
CA MET A 1 -4.98 -1.83 -65.05
C MET A 1 -4.70 -0.41 -64.58
N LYS A 2 -5.15 -0.03 -63.39
CA LYS A 2 -4.65 1.12 -62.63
C LYS A 2 -4.62 0.69 -61.17
N LYS A 3 -3.41 0.41 -60.65
CA LYS A 3 -3.17 0.12 -59.23
C LYS A 3 -3.34 1.44 -58.47
N LEU A 4 -4.44 1.59 -57.73
CA LEU A 4 -4.57 2.66 -56.76
C LEU A 4 -3.87 2.21 -55.47
N LEU A 5 -2.80 2.92 -55.11
CA LEU A 5 -2.01 2.70 -53.92
C LEU A 5 -2.86 2.89 -52.65
N PHE A 6 -2.98 1.84 -51.86
CA PHE A 6 -3.32 1.91 -50.44
C PHE A 6 -2.24 2.71 -49.71
N ILE A 7 -2.54 3.94 -49.31
CA ILE A 7 -1.78 4.63 -48.28
C ILE A 7 -2.55 4.45 -46.98
N LEU A 8 -2.23 3.37 -46.28
CA LEU A 8 -2.57 3.18 -44.88
C LEU A 8 -1.83 4.27 -44.10
N PRO A 9 -2.50 5.17 -43.35
CA PRO A 9 -1.79 5.98 -42.38
C PRO A 9 -1.37 5.04 -41.25
N LEU A 10 -0.15 4.51 -41.37
CA LEU A 10 0.55 3.86 -40.28
C LEU A 10 0.67 4.89 -39.14
N LEU A 11 -0.26 4.79 -38.21
CA LEU A 11 -0.05 4.86 -36.76
C LEU A 11 1.24 5.60 -36.37
N LEU A 12 1.21 6.94 -36.44
CA LEU A 12 2.04 7.76 -35.58
C LEU A 12 1.41 7.79 -34.18
N PHE A 13 1.15 6.62 -33.60
CA PHE A 13 1.21 6.52 -32.15
C PHE A 13 2.70 6.56 -31.84
N GLY A 14 3.21 7.76 -31.61
CA GLY A 14 4.52 7.92 -31.01
C GLY A 14 4.57 6.95 -29.82
N ALA A 15 5.53 6.04 -29.85
CA ALA A 15 5.83 5.23 -28.68
C ALA A 15 6.14 6.24 -27.56
N ASP A 16 5.17 6.45 -26.67
CA ASP A 16 5.31 7.35 -25.53
C ASP A 16 6.62 6.98 -24.85
N LYS A 17 7.60 7.90 -24.90
CA LYS A 17 8.85 7.74 -24.15
C LYS A 17 8.45 7.35 -22.74
N SER A 18 8.91 6.19 -22.26
CA SER A 18 8.42 5.62 -21.01
C SER A 18 8.62 6.60 -19.86
N CYS A 19 7.57 7.32 -19.49
CA CYS A 19 7.64 8.31 -18.43
C CYS A 19 7.53 7.57 -17.10
N THR A 20 8.66 7.31 -16.44
CA THR A 20 8.71 6.63 -15.15
C THR A 20 7.78 7.30 -14.13
N LYS A 21 7.77 8.64 -14.06
CA LYS A 21 6.89 9.41 -13.16
C LYS A 21 5.40 9.25 -13.50
N CYS A 22 5.06 9.21 -14.79
CA CYS A 22 3.68 9.03 -15.25
C CYS A 22 3.18 7.61 -14.94
N ASN A 23 4.04 6.61 -15.14
CA ASN A 23 3.75 5.22 -14.78
C ASN A 23 3.55 5.04 -13.27
N LEU A 24 4.30 5.78 -12.45
CA LEU A 24 4.15 5.78 -10.99
C LEU A 24 2.85 6.41 -10.53
N ASN A 25 2.51 7.60 -11.02
CA ASN A 25 1.23 8.25 -10.69
C ASN A 25 0.04 7.37 -11.12
N LYS A 26 0.12 6.79 -12.31
CA LYS A 26 -0.89 5.85 -12.82
C LYS A 26 -0.99 4.60 -11.94
N ALA A 27 0.13 4.05 -11.47
CA ALA A 27 0.14 2.90 -10.57
C ALA A 27 -0.47 3.23 -9.20
N GLN A 28 -0.13 4.39 -8.62
CA GLN A 28 -0.72 4.86 -7.37
C GLN A 28 -2.24 5.00 -7.50
N MET A 29 -2.70 5.75 -8.52
CA MET A 29 -4.13 5.98 -8.76
C MET A 29 -4.89 4.66 -8.96
N LYS A 30 -4.32 3.73 -9.74
CA LYS A 30 -4.92 2.40 -9.94
C LYS A 30 -4.99 1.62 -8.64
N CYS A 31 -3.92 1.61 -7.84
CA CYS A 31 -3.92 0.95 -6.54
C CYS A 31 -5.05 1.48 -5.65
N GLU A 32 -5.12 2.81 -5.47
CA GLU A 32 -6.11 3.43 -4.60
C GLU A 32 -7.54 3.25 -5.13
N TYR A 33 -7.77 3.52 -6.41
CA TYR A 33 -9.10 3.38 -7.01
C TYR A 33 -9.62 1.93 -6.94
N TYR A 34 -8.83 0.97 -7.41
CA TYR A 34 -9.31 -0.40 -7.51
C TYR A 34 -9.39 -1.09 -6.15
N LEU A 35 -8.39 -0.94 -5.27
CA LEU A 35 -8.39 -1.64 -4.00
C LEU A 35 -9.22 -0.93 -2.93
N VAL A 36 -9.10 0.40 -2.82
CA VAL A 36 -9.76 1.14 -1.74
C VAL A 36 -11.22 1.42 -2.10
N GLN A 37 -11.50 1.83 -3.35
CA GLN A 37 -12.86 2.19 -3.76
C GLN A 37 -13.64 1.00 -4.34
N LYS A 38 -13.05 0.25 -5.29
CA LYS A 38 -13.76 -0.85 -5.99
C LYS A 38 -13.66 -2.22 -5.32
N ARG A 39 -12.80 -2.38 -4.31
CA ARG A 39 -12.57 -3.65 -3.60
C ARG A 39 -12.04 -4.78 -4.51
N ASP A 40 -11.38 -4.41 -5.61
CA ASP A 40 -10.80 -5.36 -6.56
C ASP A 40 -9.34 -5.65 -6.21
N THR A 41 -9.11 -6.80 -5.58
CA THR A 41 -7.76 -7.25 -5.17
C THR A 41 -6.92 -7.80 -6.32
N SER A 42 -7.49 -8.01 -7.51
CA SER A 42 -6.73 -8.45 -8.70
C SER A 42 -5.68 -7.41 -9.13
N ARG A 43 -5.82 -6.17 -8.65
CA ARG A 43 -4.95 -5.02 -8.90
C ARG A 43 -3.90 -4.79 -7.82
N ALA A 44 -3.66 -5.77 -6.94
CA ALA A 44 -2.64 -5.67 -5.89
C ALA A 44 -1.21 -5.49 -6.47
N LYS A 45 -0.97 -5.92 -7.71
CA LYS A 45 0.33 -5.74 -8.39
C LYS A 45 0.65 -4.27 -8.67
N GLU A 46 -0.35 -3.43 -8.94
CA GLU A 46 -0.19 -1.99 -9.11
C GLU A 46 0.27 -1.32 -7.80
N CYS A 47 -0.27 -1.76 -6.66
CA CYS A 47 0.20 -1.34 -5.34
C CYS A 47 1.64 -1.78 -5.08
N ALA A 48 1.99 -3.02 -5.45
CA ALA A 48 3.34 -3.55 -5.26
C ALA A 48 4.39 -2.73 -6.03
N PHE A 49 4.13 -2.41 -7.30
CA PHE A 49 5.04 -1.60 -8.12
C PHE A 49 5.28 -0.23 -7.50
N TYR A 50 4.22 0.43 -7.02
CA TYR A 50 4.34 1.74 -6.38
C TYR A 50 5.07 1.65 -5.02
N ALA A 51 4.79 0.61 -4.22
CA ALA A 51 5.48 0.36 -2.96
C ALA A 51 6.98 0.10 -3.16
N ASP A 52 7.37 -0.71 -4.14
CA ASP A 52 8.76 -1.02 -4.45
C ASP A 52 9.53 0.26 -4.85
N TYR A 53 8.89 1.17 -5.60
CA TYR A 53 9.47 2.48 -5.90
C TYR A 53 9.67 3.34 -4.65
N LEU A 54 8.66 3.46 -3.80
CA LEU A 54 8.74 4.25 -2.56
C LEU A 54 9.82 3.72 -1.61
N ASP A 55 9.94 2.41 -1.48
CA ASP A 55 10.99 1.77 -0.66
C ASP A 55 12.39 2.07 -1.25
N LYS A 56 12.55 1.98 -2.58
CA LYS A 56 13.80 2.34 -3.27
C LYS A 56 14.17 3.81 -3.09
N THR A 57 13.20 4.72 -3.04
CA THR A 57 13.41 6.16 -2.81
C THR A 57 13.37 6.57 -1.35
N LYS A 58 13.40 5.60 -0.42
CA LYS A 58 13.45 5.80 1.03
C LYS A 58 12.23 6.49 1.65
N VAL A 59 11.06 6.43 0.99
CA VAL A 59 9.78 6.91 1.50
C VAL A 59 9.06 5.75 2.21
N TYR A 60 9.65 5.32 3.33
CA TYR A 60 9.35 4.00 3.89
C TYR A 60 7.98 3.88 4.55
N GLY A 61 7.48 4.90 5.25
CA GLY A 61 6.16 4.82 5.88
C GLY A 61 5.06 4.64 4.84
N LYS A 62 5.13 5.39 3.73
CA LYS A 62 4.21 5.22 2.60
C LYS A 62 4.43 3.85 1.94
N ALA A 63 5.68 3.43 1.71
CA ALA A 63 5.96 2.11 1.14
C ALA A 63 5.31 0.97 1.95
N SER A 64 5.40 1.04 3.29
CA SER A 64 4.79 0.06 4.19
C SER A 64 3.28 -0.08 3.97
N TRP A 65 2.56 1.06 3.92
CA TRP A 65 1.13 1.05 3.65
C TRP A 65 0.79 0.39 2.30
N TYR A 66 1.49 0.74 1.23
CA TYR A 66 1.21 0.13 -0.07
C TYR A 66 1.62 -1.34 -0.15
N TYR A 67 2.60 -1.79 0.64
CA TYR A 67 2.86 -3.22 0.79
C TYR A 67 1.73 -3.96 1.50
N LEU A 68 1.07 -3.33 2.50
CA LEU A 68 -0.14 -3.89 3.10
C LEU A 68 -1.27 -3.98 2.06
N LEU A 69 -1.47 -2.94 1.25
CA LEU A 69 -2.45 -2.96 0.15
C LEU A 69 -2.11 -4.03 -0.90
N ALA A 70 -0.82 -4.23 -1.16
CA ALA A 70 -0.31 -5.21 -2.12
C ALA A 70 -0.33 -6.67 -1.63
N LEU A 71 -0.94 -6.95 -0.47
CA LEU A 71 -0.94 -8.29 0.15
C LEU A 71 0.45 -8.82 0.51
N LYS A 72 1.38 -7.92 0.87
CA LYS A 72 2.79 -8.24 1.20
C LYS A 72 3.16 -7.82 2.63
N PRO A 73 2.55 -8.40 3.68
CA PRO A 73 2.78 -7.98 5.07
C PRO A 73 4.24 -8.09 5.53
N LYS A 74 5.01 -9.08 5.03
CA LYS A 74 6.45 -9.18 5.35
C LYS A 74 7.25 -7.98 4.84
N LYS A 75 7.00 -7.53 3.61
CA LYS A 75 7.64 -6.32 3.06
C LYS A 75 7.17 -5.06 3.79
N ALA A 76 5.90 -5.01 4.20
CA ALA A 76 5.38 -3.91 5.01
C ALA A 76 6.16 -3.78 6.34
N ILE A 77 6.42 -4.90 7.03
CA ILE A 77 7.24 -4.91 8.25
C ILE A 77 8.63 -4.33 8.01
N ASP A 78 9.30 -4.75 6.93
CA ASP A 78 10.66 -4.29 6.63
C ASP A 78 10.70 -2.78 6.34
N ALA A 79 9.74 -2.28 5.54
CA ALA A 79 9.60 -0.85 5.28
C ALA A 79 9.26 -0.07 6.56
N ALA A 80 8.29 -0.52 7.35
CA ALA A 80 7.89 0.16 8.58
C ALA A 80 9.03 0.23 9.61
N LYS A 81 9.85 -0.82 9.74
CA LYS A 81 11.05 -0.78 10.59
C LYS A 81 12.04 0.30 10.15
N LYS A 82 12.24 0.48 8.84
CA LYS A 82 13.09 1.56 8.31
C LYS A 82 12.48 2.94 8.58
N ALA A 83 11.17 3.09 8.39
CA ALA A 83 10.43 4.32 8.68
C ALA A 83 10.55 4.73 10.16
N VAL A 84 10.35 3.80 11.09
CA VAL A 84 10.52 4.02 12.53
C VAL A 84 11.94 4.50 12.87
N LYS A 85 12.97 3.91 12.25
CA LYS A 85 14.37 4.36 12.43
C LYS A 85 14.61 5.79 11.94
N MET A 86 13.80 6.27 11.00
CA MET A 86 13.81 7.65 10.50
C MET A 86 12.90 8.61 11.30
N GLY A 87 12.27 8.13 12.38
CA GLY A 87 11.38 8.95 13.20
C GLY A 87 9.92 9.02 12.73
N GLU A 88 9.54 8.23 11.71
CA GLU A 88 8.15 8.14 11.23
C GLU A 88 7.33 7.26 12.19
N PHE A 89 6.92 7.81 13.34
CA PHE A 89 6.25 7.03 14.39
C PHE A 89 4.87 6.48 14.01
N PHE A 90 4.24 7.02 12.96
CA PHE A 90 3.01 6.43 12.43
C PHE A 90 3.21 5.02 11.87
N ALA A 91 4.44 4.67 11.47
CA ALA A 91 4.75 3.33 10.97
C ALA A 91 4.65 2.22 12.05
N TYR A 92 4.56 2.57 13.33
CA TYR A 92 4.21 1.60 14.38
C TYR A 92 2.80 1.03 14.21
N GLU A 93 1.84 1.79 13.67
CA GLU A 93 0.52 1.26 13.31
C GLU A 93 0.66 0.15 12.25
N TYR A 94 1.42 0.41 11.18
CA TYR A 94 1.61 -0.55 10.10
C TYR A 94 2.38 -1.81 10.55
N LEU A 95 3.29 -1.70 11.52
CA LEU A 95 3.88 -2.86 12.17
C LEU A 95 2.81 -3.67 12.92
N GLY A 96 1.95 -2.99 13.69
CA GLY A 96 0.82 -3.60 14.38
C GLY A 96 -0.06 -4.39 13.42
N ASP A 97 -0.50 -3.73 12.35
CA ASP A 97 -1.33 -4.30 11.29
C ASP A 97 -0.69 -5.52 10.65
N ALA A 98 0.56 -5.40 10.21
CA ALA A 98 1.26 -6.47 9.51
C ALA A 98 1.50 -7.69 10.40
N TYR A 99 1.86 -7.49 11.68
CA TYR A 99 2.02 -8.60 12.61
C TYR A 99 0.68 -9.26 12.92
N LEU A 100 -0.41 -8.49 13.07
CA LEU A 100 -1.73 -9.05 13.30
C LEU A 100 -2.21 -9.90 12.10
N ILE A 101 -1.99 -9.41 10.88
CA ILE A 101 -2.26 -10.16 9.64
C ILE A 101 -1.48 -11.49 9.60
N LEU A 102 -0.26 -11.50 10.10
CA LEU A 102 0.59 -12.68 10.16
C LEU A 102 0.33 -13.57 11.40
N GLY A 103 -0.60 -13.17 12.28
CA GLY A 103 -0.94 -13.92 13.50
C GLY A 103 0.01 -13.72 14.69
N ASP A 104 0.98 -12.80 14.62
CA ASP A 104 1.87 -12.47 15.75
C ASP A 104 1.24 -11.40 16.65
N GLU A 105 0.24 -11.81 17.43
CA GLU A 105 -0.55 -10.92 18.27
C GLU A 105 0.29 -10.19 19.33
N LYS A 106 1.33 -10.85 19.86
CA LYS A 106 2.25 -10.26 20.84
C LYS A 106 2.98 -9.06 20.25
N LYS A 107 3.53 -9.21 19.03
CA LYS A 107 4.18 -8.08 18.36
C LYS A 107 3.17 -7.06 17.87
N ALA A 108 1.99 -7.47 17.43
CA ALA A 108 0.93 -6.54 17.03
C ALA A 108 0.58 -5.58 18.18
N LYS A 109 0.21 -6.14 19.35
CA LYS A 109 -0.12 -5.38 20.56
C LYS A 109 1.01 -4.44 20.98
N ARG A 110 2.25 -4.92 21.00
CA ARG A 110 3.41 -4.09 21.35
C ARG A 110 3.52 -2.87 20.45
N ASN A 111 3.34 -3.02 19.14
CA ASN A 111 3.49 -1.91 18.20
C ASN A 111 2.31 -0.94 18.27
N TYR A 112 1.07 -1.42 18.43
CA TYR A 112 -0.08 -0.54 18.66
C TYR A 112 0.05 0.29 19.94
N GLN A 113 0.55 -0.28 21.03
CA GLN A 113 0.82 0.44 22.27
C GLN A 113 1.90 1.52 22.10
N ILE A 114 2.97 1.22 21.35
CA ILE A 114 4.01 2.22 21.05
C ILE A 114 3.44 3.33 20.17
N PHE A 115 2.68 2.99 19.14
CA PHE A 115 2.00 3.96 18.27
C PHE A 115 1.14 4.92 19.09
N ARG A 116 0.26 4.41 19.96
CA ARG A 116 -0.56 5.24 20.85
C ARG A 116 0.29 6.12 21.77
N LYS A 117 1.35 5.57 22.37
CA LYS A 117 2.25 6.34 23.25
C LYS A 117 2.95 7.48 22.50
N LYS A 118 3.28 7.31 21.22
CA LYS A 118 4.02 8.29 20.41
C LYS A 118 3.13 9.33 19.73
N ILE A 119 1.94 8.94 19.29
CA ILE A 119 1.06 9.79 18.46
C ILE A 119 -0.17 10.29 19.25
N GLY A 120 -0.62 9.58 20.28
CA GLY A 120 -1.82 9.93 21.05
C GLY A 120 -3.11 9.36 20.44
N ASN A 121 -4.18 10.15 20.43
CA ASN A 121 -5.51 9.71 19.97
C ASN A 121 -5.59 9.66 18.44
N THR A 122 -5.60 8.45 17.88
CA THR A 122 -5.60 8.18 16.44
C THR A 122 -6.81 7.34 15.99
N LYS A 123 -7.86 7.26 16.81
CA LYS A 123 -9.04 6.41 16.57
C LYS A 123 -9.67 6.63 15.19
N PHE A 124 -9.74 7.88 14.71
CA PHE A 124 -10.35 8.16 13.41
C PHE A 124 -9.54 7.55 12.24
N PHE A 125 -8.21 7.76 12.23
CA PHE A 125 -7.33 7.29 11.16
C PHE A 125 -7.22 5.76 11.14
N THR A 126 -6.96 5.16 12.30
CA THR A 126 -6.85 3.70 12.47
C THR A 126 -8.11 2.97 12.04
N ASN A 127 -9.30 3.49 12.38
CA ASN A 127 -10.57 2.89 11.99
C ASN A 127 -10.76 2.81 10.46
N GLN A 128 -10.23 3.77 9.69
CA GLN A 128 -10.31 3.71 8.23
C GLN A 128 -9.37 2.64 7.67
N ASN A 129 -8.14 2.58 8.17
CA ASN A 129 -7.16 1.56 7.77
C ASN A 129 -7.68 0.16 8.09
N PHE A 130 -8.22 -0.06 9.29
CA PHE A 130 -8.78 -1.36 9.71
C PHE A 130 -9.92 -1.83 8.80
N LYS A 131 -10.79 -0.91 8.35
CA LYS A 131 -11.86 -1.26 7.39
C LYS A 131 -11.31 -1.69 6.05
N ILE A 132 -10.22 -1.06 5.58
CA ILE A 132 -9.54 -1.46 4.34
C ILE A 132 -8.88 -2.83 4.54
N LEU A 133 -8.12 -3.00 5.61
CA LEU A 133 -7.41 -4.25 5.90
C LEU A 133 -8.36 -5.44 6.11
N LYS A 134 -9.51 -5.26 6.75
CA LYS A 134 -10.53 -6.31 6.88
C LYS A 134 -11.05 -6.82 5.53
N ARG A 135 -11.11 -5.95 4.52
CA ARG A 135 -11.53 -6.33 3.16
C ARG A 135 -10.44 -7.11 2.43
N LEU A 136 -9.18 -6.75 2.67
CA LEU A 136 -8.02 -7.35 2.00
C LEU A 136 -7.59 -8.68 2.63
N TYR A 137 -7.68 -8.76 3.96
CA TYR A 137 -7.21 -9.88 4.76
C TYR A 137 -8.39 -10.44 5.56
N LYS A 138 -8.90 -11.60 5.12
CA LYS A 138 -10.06 -12.26 5.76
C LYS A 138 -9.86 -12.48 7.26
N ASN A 139 -8.62 -12.78 7.65
CA ASN A 139 -8.17 -13.05 9.02
C ASN A 139 -7.87 -11.78 9.84
N PHE A 140 -7.96 -10.58 9.27
CA PHE A 140 -7.82 -9.36 10.05
C PHE A 140 -9.05 -9.18 10.94
N ASP A 141 -8.83 -8.98 12.23
CA ASP A 141 -9.88 -8.80 13.25
C ASP A 141 -9.83 -7.36 13.76
N ILE A 142 -10.86 -6.58 13.37
CA ILE A 142 -10.94 -5.15 13.70
C ILE A 142 -11.11 -4.94 15.20
N GLU A 143 -11.95 -5.74 15.87
CA GLU A 143 -12.21 -5.55 17.29
C GLU A 143 -10.99 -5.94 18.11
N LYS A 144 -10.28 -7.01 17.70
CA LYS A 144 -8.99 -7.36 18.28
C LYS A 144 -7.95 -6.23 18.10
N ALA A 145 -7.85 -5.64 16.92
CA ALA A 145 -6.92 -4.54 16.66
C ALA A 145 -7.25 -3.30 17.52
N LYS A 146 -8.54 -2.95 17.65
CA LYS A 146 -8.99 -1.85 18.53
C LYS A 146 -8.66 -2.11 19.99
N ASN A 147 -8.93 -3.32 20.50
CA ASN A 147 -8.63 -3.68 21.88
C ASN A 147 -7.12 -3.64 22.19
N MET A 148 -6.27 -3.86 21.18
CA MET A 148 -4.81 -3.73 21.33
C MET A 148 -4.32 -2.28 21.33
N LEU A 149 -5.13 -1.32 20.86
CA LEU A 149 -4.87 0.11 20.95
C LEU A 149 -5.31 0.71 22.29
N GLU A 150 -6.18 0.04 23.04
CA GLU A 150 -6.65 0.43 24.38
C GLU A 150 -5.61 0.20 25.49
#